data_AF-A0A060C3W2-F1
#
_entry.id   AF-A0A060C3W2-F1
#
_cell.length_a   1.000
_cell.length_b   1.000
_cell.length_c   1.000
_cell.angle_alpha   90.00
_cell.angle_beta   90.00
_cell.angle_gamma   90.00
#
_symmetry.space_group_name_H-M   'P 1'
#
loop_
_entity.id
_entity.type
_entity.pdbx_description
1 polymer ?
#
loop_
_entity_poly.entity_id
_entity_poly.type
_entity_poly.pdbx_seq_one_letter_code
_entity_poly.pdbx_strand_id
1 'polypeptide(L)' 'MADRRTGTSLTRRTLLHLGPAGLLALAAAAPRSAFDTARSWAFFRQRFVSPEGRIVDTGNNRDSHSEGQGYGLFFAA' A
#
# COMPACT_ATOMS: atom_id res chain seq x y z
N MET A 1 28.45 33.50 -18.63
CA MET A 1 27.27 33.37 -19.49
C MET A 1 26.27 32.52 -18.72
N ALA A 2 25.15 33.12 -18.29
CA ALA A 2 24.28 32.61 -17.24
C ALA A 2 23.38 31.45 -17.73
N ASP A 3 23.32 30.36 -16.97
CA ASP A 3 22.24 29.36 -17.06
C ASP A 3 21.40 29.43 -15.79
N ARG A 4 20.20 30.00 -15.92
CA ARG A 4 19.21 30.14 -14.87
C ARG A 4 18.42 28.83 -14.77
N ARG A 5 18.82 27.94 -13.86
CA ARG A 5 17.94 26.86 -13.40
C ARG A 5 16.96 27.41 -12.37
N THR A 6 15.92 28.11 -12.84
CA THR A 6 14.72 28.40 -12.05
C THR A 6 13.90 27.11 -11.89
N GLY A 7 14.37 26.21 -11.03
CA GLY A 7 13.53 25.17 -10.44
C GLY A 7 12.85 25.76 -9.22
N THR A 8 11.53 25.93 -9.27
CA THR A 8 10.72 26.49 -8.18
C THR A 8 10.81 25.56 -6.97
N SER A 9 11.78 25.81 -6.08
CA SER A 9 11.90 25.11 -4.81
C SER A 9 10.70 25.47 -3.93
N LEU A 10 9.78 24.53 -3.74
CA LEU A 10 8.69 24.66 -2.78
C LEU A 10 9.27 24.53 -1.36
N THR A 11 9.59 25.68 -0.75
CA THR A 11 10.13 25.76 0.62
C THR A 11 9.09 25.24 1.63
N ARG A 12 9.53 24.58 2.73
CA ARG A 12 8.66 24.14 3.86
C ARG A 12 7.71 25.23 4.37
N ARG A 13 8.13 26.49 4.27
CA ARG A 13 7.36 27.68 4.66
C ARG A 13 6.15 27.95 3.77
N THR A 14 6.16 27.52 2.51
CA THR A 14 5.03 27.64 1.56
C THR A 14 3.94 26.60 1.85
N LEU A 15 4.30 25.43 2.39
CA LEU A 15 3.34 24.36 2.73
C LEU A 15 2.50 24.68 3.99
N LEU A 16 2.97 25.57 4.86
CA LEU A 16 2.29 25.98 6.10
C LEU A 16 1.13 26.97 5.89
N HIS A 17 0.98 27.53 4.68
CA HIS A 17 -0.13 28.45 4.34
C HIS A 17 -1.25 27.78 3.55
N LEU A 18 -1.16 26.47 3.33
CA LEU A 18 -2.26 25.72 2.73
C LEU A 18 -3.40 25.66 3.75
N GLY A 19 -4.40 26.52 3.54
CA GLY A 19 -5.70 26.33 4.17
C GLY A 19 -6.31 24.97 3.79
N PRO A 20 -7.48 24.61 4.30
CA PRO A 20 -8.11 23.31 4.09
C PRO A 20 -8.16 22.87 2.62
N ALA A 21 -8.41 23.82 1.70
CA ALA A 21 -8.41 23.59 0.26
C ALA A 21 -7.04 23.20 -0.31
N GLY A 22 -5.95 23.76 0.22
CA GLY A 22 -4.59 23.45 -0.21
C GLY A 22 -4.12 22.07 0.26
N LEU A 23 -4.52 21.65 1.46
CA LEU A 23 -4.30 20.29 1.97
C LEU A 23 -5.07 19.24 1.16
N LEU A 24 -6.34 19.53 0.81
CA LEU A 24 -7.16 18.65 0.00
C LEU A 24 -6.60 18.47 -1.43
N ALA A 25 -6.11 19.55 -2.04
CA ALA A 25 -5.46 19.51 -3.35
C ALA A 25 -4.17 18.68 -3.35
N LEU A 26 -3.36 18.75 -2.28
CA LEU A 26 -2.16 17.92 -2.12
C LEU A 26 -2.49 16.43 -2.00
N ALA A 27 -3.52 16.08 -1.22
CA ALA A 27 -3.96 14.69 -1.06
C ALA A 27 -4.54 14.11 -2.37
N ALA A 28 -5.22 14.93 -3.17
CA ALA A 28 -5.73 14.53 -4.48
C ALA A 28 -4.63 14.30 -5.51
N ALA A 29 -3.53 15.07 -5.43
CA ALA A 29 -2.38 14.98 -6.33
C ALA A 29 -1.36 13.89 -5.94
N ALA A 30 -1.53 13.23 -4.79
CA ALA A 30 -0.66 12.15 -4.37
C ALA A 30 -0.74 10.99 -5.38
N PRO A 31 0.40 10.42 -5.83
CA PRO A 31 0.40 9.26 -6.68
C PRO A 31 -0.32 8.12 -5.96
N ARG A 32 -1.44 7.68 -6.51
CA ARG A 32 -2.10 6.46 -6.06
C ARG A 32 -1.28 5.30 -6.60
N SER A 33 -0.60 4.56 -5.71
CA SER A 33 -0.08 3.26 -6.10
C SER A 33 -1.25 2.37 -6.47
N ALA A 34 -1.25 1.82 -7.68
CA ALA A 34 -2.18 0.77 -8.03
C ALA A 34 -1.95 -0.41 -7.07
N PHE A 35 -3.04 -0.95 -6.53
CA PHE A 35 -2.95 -2.18 -5.76
C PHE A 35 -2.65 -3.33 -6.74
N ASP A 36 -1.47 -3.90 -6.61
CA ASP A 36 -1.08 -5.08 -7.39
C ASP A 36 -1.54 -6.33 -6.63
N THR A 37 -2.73 -6.81 -7.01
CA THR A 37 -3.33 -8.01 -6.42
C THR A 37 -2.44 -9.24 -6.57
N ALA A 38 -1.79 -9.42 -7.73
CA ALA A 38 -0.97 -10.59 -8.00
C ALA A 38 0.28 -10.62 -7.11
N ARG A 39 0.97 -9.48 -7.00
CA ARG A 39 2.12 -9.34 -6.10
C ARG A 39 1.72 -9.47 -4.63
N SER A 40 0.58 -8.89 -4.24
CA SER A 40 0.09 -8.96 -2.87
C SER A 40 -0.30 -10.39 -2.48
N TRP A 41 -0.94 -11.13 -3.40
CA TRP A 41 -1.25 -12.54 -3.23
C TRP A 41 0.01 -13.40 -3.11
N ALA A 42 1.01 -13.19 -3.96
CA ALA A 42 2.29 -13.90 -3.86
C ALA A 42 2.95 -13.70 -2.49
N PHE A 43 2.97 -12.45 -1.98
CA PHE A 43 3.49 -12.15 -0.65
C PHE A 43 2.66 -12.82 0.47
N PHE A 44 1.34 -12.76 0.36
CA PHE A 44 0.44 -13.42 1.32
C PHE A 44 0.69 -14.93 1.37
N ARG A 45 0.73 -15.61 0.21
CA ARG A 45 1.01 -17.05 0.13
C ARG A 45 2.33 -17.41 0.78
N GLN A 46 3.39 -16.68 0.47
CA GLN A 46 4.72 -16.94 1.03
C GLN A 46 4.73 -16.89 2.56
N ARG A 47 3.92 -16.01 3.15
CA ARG A 47 3.94 -15.75 4.59
C ARG A 47 2.94 -16.59 5.39
N PHE A 48 1.80 -16.90 4.79
CA PHE A 48 0.65 -17.45 5.53
C PHE A 48 0.12 -18.77 4.96
N VAL A 49 0.52 -19.22 3.77
CA VAL A 49 0.08 -20.51 3.22
C VAL A 49 1.14 -21.58 3.49
N SER A 50 0.74 -22.65 4.16
CA SER A 50 1.61 -23.80 4.43
C SER A 50 1.81 -24.67 3.17
N PRO A 51 2.81 -25.56 3.12
CA PRO A 51 3.00 -26.49 2.00
C PRO A 51 1.78 -27.38 1.72
N GLU A 52 0.98 -27.66 2.74
CA GLU A 52 -0.26 -28.44 2.65
C GLU A 52 -1.46 -27.59 2.18
N GLY A 53 -1.23 -26.31 1.89
CA GLY A 53 -2.25 -25.38 1.40
C GLY A 53 -3.08 -24.71 2.50
N ARG A 54 -2.76 -24.88 3.78
CA ARG A 54 -3.52 -24.22 4.86
C ARG A 54 -3.13 -22.76 4.99
N ILE A 55 -4.11 -21.88 5.15
CA ILE A 55 -3.85 -20.51 5.64
C ILE A 55 -3.67 -20.57 7.16
N VAL A 56 -2.47 -20.22 7.61
CA VAL A 56 -2.00 -20.32 9.00
C VAL A 56 -1.89 -18.93 9.60
N ASP A 57 -2.62 -18.70 10.70
CA ASP A 57 -2.46 -17.48 11.49
C ASP A 57 -1.19 -17.57 12.35
N THR A 58 -0.17 -16.82 11.94
CA THR A 58 1.11 -16.76 12.67
C THR A 58 1.02 -15.99 14.00
N GLY A 59 -0.04 -15.22 14.23
CA GLY A 59 -0.30 -14.46 15.46
C GLY A 59 -1.12 -15.22 16.50
N ASN A 60 -1.76 -16.33 16.11
CA ASN A 60 -2.61 -17.13 16.99
C ASN A 60 -2.25 -18.63 16.89
N ASN A 61 -1.22 -19.05 17.62
CA ASN A 61 -0.79 -20.46 17.77
C ASN A 61 -0.57 -21.26 16.47
N ARG A 62 -0.48 -20.61 15.30
CA ARG A 62 -0.41 -21.27 13.99
C ARG A 62 -1.68 -22.07 13.65
N ASP A 63 -2.81 -21.66 14.19
CA ASP A 63 -4.11 -22.24 13.86
C ASP A 63 -4.57 -21.87 12.45
N SER A 64 -5.55 -22.62 11.94
CA SER A 64 -6.22 -22.29 10.69
C SER A 64 -7.72 -22.34 10.93
N HIS A 65 -8.42 -21.34 10.39
CA HIS A 65 -9.86 -21.17 10.49
C HIS A 65 -10.50 -21.28 9.11
N SER A 66 -11.78 -21.67 9.06
CA SER A 66 -12.54 -21.71 7.80
C SER A 66 -12.62 -20.36 7.10
N GLU A 67 -12.68 -19.26 7.85
CA GLU A 67 -12.64 -17.89 7.32
C GLU A 67 -11.37 -17.63 6.51
N GLY A 68 -10.20 -17.95 7.08
CA GLY A 68 -8.92 -17.83 6.39
C GLY A 68 -8.87 -18.65 5.12
N GLN A 69 -9.37 -19.89 5.16
CA GLN A 69 -9.46 -20.76 3.97
C GLN A 69 -10.35 -20.16 2.88
N GLY A 70 -11.50 -19.58 3.27
CA GLY A 70 -12.40 -18.89 2.36
C GLY A 70 -11.73 -17.69 1.67
N TYR A 71 -10.97 -16.88 2.42
CA TYR A 71 -10.19 -15.78 1.84
C TYR A 71 -9.11 -16.27 0.88
N GLY A 72 -8.45 -17.39 1.19
CA GLY A 72 -7.49 -18.01 0.28
C GLY A 72 -8.10 -18.36 -1.07
N LEU A 73 -9.28 -18.97 -1.06
CA LEU A 73 -10.01 -19.30 -2.29
C LEU A 73 -10.40 -18.05 -3.06
N PHE A 74 -10.89 -17.01 -2.38
CA PHE A 74 -11.29 -15.76 -3.00
C PHE A 74 -10.12 -15.04 -3.68
N PHE A 75 -8.94 -15.01 -3.07
CA PHE A 75 -7.75 -14.37 -3.64
C PHE A 75 -6.99 -15.21 -4.67
N ALA A 76 -7.24 -16.53 -4.70
CA ALA A 76 -6.60 -17.43 -5.65
C ALA A 76 -7.32 -17.50 -7.02
N ALA A 77 -8.59 -17.08 -7.08
CA ALA A 77 -9.38 -17.00 -8.30
C ALA A 77 -8.92 -15.85 -9.22
#